data_AF-A0A3Q0JE42-F1
#
_entry.id   AF-A0A3Q0JE42-F1
#
_cell.length_a   1.000
_cell.length_b   1.000
_cell.length_c   1.000
_cell.angle_alpha   90.00
_cell.angle_beta   90.00
_cell.angle_gamma   90.00
#
_symmetry.space_group_name_H-M   'P 1'
#
loop_
_entity.id
_entity.type
_entity.pdbx_description
1 polymer ?
#
loop_
_entity_poly.entity_id
_entity_poly.type
_entity_poly.pdbx_seq_one_letter_code
_entity_poly.pdbx_strand_id
1 'polypeptide(L)'
;MFSNMAYDLKTRCSQIDQDFISFVSPQFQQVVISVARRHDKWKVRVKDLRIDASFEEEYDIVIVCNGHNSVPNIPSYEGADLFRGLQMHSHDYRVPDPFRDQNVLLVGFGPSGVDIAMDIEKVAKNVFLSHHISVAFKHQIGDSVVQKPDIKRLLQDSVVFQDDTSHPFDSIIYCTGKSQLAFHL
;
A
#
# COMPACT_ATOMS: atom_id res chain seq x y z
N MET A 1 10.72 17.57 9.73
CA MET A 1 10.80 16.83 11.01
C MET A 1 10.53 15.32 10.87
N PHE A 2 9.89 14.83 9.79
CA PHE A 2 9.55 13.41 9.60
C PHE A 2 10.66 12.51 9.01
N SER A 3 11.68 13.08 8.34
CA SER A 3 12.79 12.29 7.78
C SER A 3 13.68 11.64 8.85
N ASN A 4 13.82 12.27 10.02
CA ASN A 4 14.63 11.76 11.13
C ASN A 4 13.97 10.57 11.86
N MET A 5 12.65 10.42 11.79
CA MET A 5 11.91 9.36 12.49
C MET A 5 11.96 8.02 11.74
N ALA A 6 11.94 8.04 10.40
CA ALA A 6 12.11 6.83 9.58
C ALA A 6 13.55 6.29 9.62
N TYR A 7 14.55 7.17 9.71
CA TYR A 7 15.95 6.80 9.89
C TYR A 7 16.19 6.18 11.28
N ASP A 8 15.54 6.72 12.31
CA ASP A 8 15.55 6.20 13.68
C ASP A 8 14.93 4.79 13.75
N LEU A 9 13.80 4.54 13.08
CA LEU A 9 13.17 3.21 13.06
C LEU A 9 14.03 2.15 12.36
N LYS A 10 14.64 2.45 11.21
CA LYS A 10 15.54 1.49 10.54
C LYS A 10 16.75 1.16 11.42
N THR A 11 17.34 2.18 12.03
CA THR A 11 18.51 2.02 12.90
C THR A 11 18.16 1.22 14.17
N ARG A 12 17.02 1.52 14.79
CA ARG A 12 16.49 0.77 15.94
C ARG A 12 16.16 -0.67 15.59
N CYS A 13 15.51 -0.92 14.45
CA CYS A 13 15.24 -2.27 13.99
C CYS A 13 16.55 -3.03 13.75
N SER A 14 17.54 -2.44 13.08
CA SER A 14 18.85 -3.08 12.89
C SER A 14 19.57 -3.39 14.20
N GLN A 15 19.40 -2.56 15.23
CA GLN A 15 20.00 -2.80 16.53
C GLN A 15 19.28 -3.92 17.31
N ILE A 16 17.95 -3.97 17.24
CA ILE A 16 17.15 -5.11 17.74
C ILE A 16 17.50 -6.39 16.97
N ASP A 17 17.75 -6.28 15.66
CA ASP A 17 18.13 -7.40 14.80
C ASP A 17 19.45 -8.02 15.26
N GLN A 18 20.46 -7.22 15.66
CA GLN A 18 21.74 -7.79 16.12
C GLN A 18 21.60 -8.64 17.39
N ASP A 19 20.79 -8.21 18.35
CA ASP A 19 20.56 -8.97 19.59
C ASP A 19 19.71 -10.23 19.32
N PHE A 20 18.74 -10.15 18.41
CA PHE A 20 17.81 -11.24 18.09
C PHE A 20 18.41 -12.28 17.11
N ILE A 21 19.23 -11.84 16.15
CA ILE A 21 19.98 -12.69 15.20
C ILE A 21 20.97 -13.61 15.94
N SER A 22 21.40 -13.24 17.15
CA SER A 22 22.23 -14.14 17.96
C SER A 22 21.50 -15.42 18.39
N PHE A 23 20.15 -15.42 18.42
CA PHE A 23 19.30 -16.55 18.80
C PHE A 23 18.51 -17.17 17.64
N VAL A 24 18.36 -16.44 16.53
CA VAL A 24 17.63 -16.88 15.34
C VAL A 24 18.56 -16.79 14.14
N SER A 25 18.62 -17.85 13.31
CA SER A 25 19.43 -17.86 12.08
C SER A 25 18.54 -17.53 10.87
N PRO A 26 18.29 -16.24 10.55
CA PRO A 26 17.41 -15.88 9.44
C PRO A 26 18.00 -16.35 8.11
N GLN A 27 17.17 -17.03 7.32
CA GLN A 27 17.49 -17.41 5.96
C GLN A 27 16.85 -16.41 5.00
N PHE A 28 17.65 -15.50 4.45
CA PHE A 28 17.18 -14.52 3.47
C PHE A 28 17.00 -15.15 2.09
N GLN A 29 16.22 -14.47 1.24
CA GLN A 29 15.92 -14.90 -0.14
C GLN A 29 15.25 -16.27 -0.21
N GLN A 30 14.51 -16.62 0.85
CA GLN A 30 13.67 -17.80 0.92
C GLN A 30 12.22 -17.39 1.12
N VAL A 31 11.32 -17.98 0.34
CA VAL A 31 9.87 -17.71 0.39
C VAL A 31 9.17 -18.97 0.87
N VAL A 32 8.44 -18.87 1.98
CA VAL A 32 7.55 -19.94 2.42
C VAL A 32 6.37 -20.02 1.44
N ILE A 33 6.24 -21.15 0.75
CA ILE A 33 5.20 -21.42 -0.24
C ILE A 33 3.94 -21.96 0.44
N SER A 34 4.12 -22.88 1.40
CA SER A 34 3.01 -23.48 2.14
C SER A 34 3.44 -23.97 3.52
N VAL A 35 2.48 -23.98 4.43
CA VAL A 35 2.59 -24.53 5.78
C VAL A 35 1.40 -25.46 5.98
N ALA A 36 1.65 -26.72 6.30
CA ALA A 36 0.58 -27.70 6.49
C ALA A 36 0.83 -28.56 7.74
N ARG A 37 -0.20 -28.75 8.58
CA ARG A 37 -0.12 -29.69 9.70
C ARG A 37 -0.07 -31.12 9.15
N ARG A 38 0.91 -31.91 9.60
CA ARG A 38 1.07 -33.34 9.29
C ARG A 38 1.43 -34.07 10.58
N HIS A 39 0.48 -34.87 11.08
CA HIS A 39 0.57 -35.50 12.39
C HIS A 39 0.80 -34.46 13.51
N ASP A 40 1.84 -34.62 14.31
CA ASP A 40 2.23 -33.75 15.41
C ASP A 40 3.05 -32.53 14.95
N LYS A 41 3.59 -32.55 13.73
CA LYS A 41 4.47 -31.51 13.18
C LYS A 41 3.83 -30.63 12.11
N TRP A 42 4.52 -29.56 11.77
CA TRP A 42 4.24 -28.68 10.64
C TRP A 42 5.23 -28.95 9.51
N LYS A 43 4.71 -29.24 8.34
CA LYS A 43 5.49 -29.36 7.12
C LYS A 43 5.50 -28.01 6.40
N VAL A 44 6.67 -27.43 6.24
CA VAL A 44 6.87 -26.11 5.64
C VAL A 44 7.60 -26.28 4.32
N ARG A 45 7.00 -25.83 3.23
CA ARG A 45 7.62 -25.82 1.89
C ARG A 45 8.22 -24.44 1.63
N VAL A 46 9.48 -24.42 1.23
CA VAL A 46 10.26 -23.19 1.02
C VAL A 46 10.82 -23.18 -0.39
N LYS A 47 10.76 -22.03 -1.07
CA LYS A 47 11.46 -21.75 -2.32
C LYS A 47 12.71 -20.92 -2.03
N ASP A 48 13.88 -21.43 -2.38
CA ASP A 48 15.13 -20.67 -2.38
C ASP A 48 15.26 -19.91 -3.70
N LEU A 49 15.22 -18.59 -3.62
CA LEU A 49 15.26 -17.73 -4.80
C LEU A 49 16.66 -17.64 -5.44
N ARG A 50 17.72 -18.04 -4.72
CA ARG A 50 19.11 -17.99 -5.23
C ARG A 50 19.38 -19.09 -6.24
N ILE A 51 18.78 -20.25 -6.02
CA ILE A 51 18.97 -21.46 -6.82
C ILE A 51 17.69 -21.91 -7.54
N ASP A 52 16.61 -21.14 -7.40
CA ASP A 52 15.28 -21.40 -7.96
C ASP A 52 14.75 -22.82 -7.65
N ALA A 53 15.08 -23.35 -6.48
CA ALA A 53 14.71 -24.69 -6.04
C ALA A 53 13.76 -24.65 -4.84
N SER A 54 12.99 -25.71 -4.64
CA SER A 54 12.10 -25.84 -3.48
C SER A 54 12.46 -27.06 -2.64
N PHE A 55 12.34 -26.92 -1.33
CA PHE A 55 12.56 -27.99 -0.36
C PHE A 55 11.48 -27.95 0.73
N GLU A 56 11.42 -29.00 1.54
CA GLU A 56 10.46 -29.12 2.64
C GLU A 56 11.18 -29.48 3.93
N GLU A 57 10.75 -28.87 5.02
CA GLU A 57 11.27 -29.13 6.37
C GLU A 57 10.11 -29.28 7.36
N GLU A 58 10.39 -29.96 8.48
CA GLU A 58 9.42 -30.20 9.54
C GLU A 58 9.77 -29.40 10.80
N TYR A 59 8.76 -28.79 11.39
CA TYR A 59 8.89 -27.95 12.58
C TYR A 59 7.84 -28.33 13.62
N ASP A 60 8.20 -28.28 14.90
CA ASP A 60 7.24 -28.51 15.99
C ASP A 60 6.31 -27.30 16.17
N ILE A 61 6.81 -26.09 15.91
CA ILE A 61 6.09 -24.82 16.04
C ILE A 61 6.38 -23.95 14.80
N VAL A 62 5.33 -23.34 14.25
CA VAL A 62 5.45 -22.32 13.20
C VAL A 62 4.83 -21.02 13.69
N ILE A 63 5.60 -19.93 13.63
CA ILE A 63 5.15 -18.57 13.96
C ILE A 63 5.08 -17.78 12.65
N VAL A 64 3.90 -17.25 12.33
CA VAL A 64 3.66 -16.54 11.06
C VAL A 64 3.79 -15.03 11.26
N CYS A 65 4.85 -14.45 10.69
CA CYS A 65 5.20 -13.03 10.82
C CYS A 65 5.23 -12.28 9.47
N ASN A 66 4.47 -12.70 8.47
CA ASN A 66 4.55 -12.19 7.10
C ASN A 66 3.89 -10.80 6.89
N GLY A 67 3.29 -10.22 7.93
CA GLY A 67 2.56 -8.95 7.87
C GLY A 67 1.26 -9.01 7.06
N HIS A 68 0.54 -7.89 7.01
CA HIS A 68 -0.77 -7.77 6.35
C HIS A 68 -0.85 -6.62 5.33
N ASN A 69 0.27 -5.98 5.00
CA ASN A 69 0.33 -4.75 4.21
C ASN A 69 0.94 -4.93 2.80
N SER A 70 0.92 -6.15 2.29
CA SER A 70 1.70 -6.53 1.10
C SER A 70 0.87 -6.61 -0.18
N VAL A 71 -0.43 -6.91 -0.10
CA VAL A 71 -1.29 -7.04 -1.29
C VAL A 71 -2.17 -5.81 -1.46
N PRO A 72 -2.01 -5.03 -2.53
CA PRO A 72 -2.89 -3.90 -2.86
C PRO A 72 -4.37 -4.28 -2.88
N ASN A 73 -5.23 -3.43 -2.33
CA ASN A 73 -6.68 -3.53 -2.54
C ASN A 73 -7.11 -2.43 -3.50
N ILE A 74 -7.24 -2.75 -4.80
CA ILE A 74 -7.66 -1.78 -5.82
C ILE A 74 -9.16 -1.98 -6.09
N PRO A 75 -10.02 -0.99 -5.79
CA PRO A 75 -11.44 -1.08 -6.10
C PRO A 75 -11.68 -1.08 -7.61
N SER A 76 -12.77 -1.75 -8.03
CA SER A 76 -13.24 -1.68 -9.41
C SER A 76 -14.22 -0.52 -9.55
N TYR A 77 -13.95 0.37 -10.51
CA TYR A 77 -14.85 1.45 -10.90
C TYR A 77 -15.31 1.26 -12.34
N GLU A 78 -16.57 1.63 -12.62
CA GLU A 78 -17.05 1.73 -13.99
C GLU A 78 -16.14 2.66 -14.80
N GLY A 79 -15.69 2.22 -15.97
CA GLY A 79 -14.83 3.01 -16.86
C GLY A 79 -13.36 3.07 -16.45
N ALA A 80 -12.92 2.31 -15.45
CA ALA A 80 -11.51 2.27 -15.04
C ALA A 80 -10.55 1.89 -16.18
N ASP A 81 -10.95 0.95 -17.05
CA ASP A 81 -10.16 0.54 -18.22
C ASP A 81 -10.08 1.60 -19.32
N LEU A 82 -10.94 2.62 -19.27
CA LEU A 82 -10.98 3.71 -20.26
C LEU A 82 -10.07 4.87 -19.89
N PHE A 83 -9.74 5.01 -18.61
CA PHE A 83 -8.94 6.12 -18.09
C PHE A 83 -7.50 6.01 -18.62
N ARG A 84 -7.06 7.06 -19.32
CA ARG A 84 -5.75 7.11 -19.99
C ARG A 84 -4.61 7.56 -19.08
N GLY A 85 -4.94 8.21 -17.97
CA GLY A 85 -3.97 8.65 -16.98
C GLY A 85 -3.37 7.48 -16.20
N LEU A 86 -2.40 7.78 -15.34
CA LEU A 86 -1.78 6.78 -14.48
C LEU A 86 -2.79 6.31 -13.42
N GLN A 87 -2.87 4.99 -13.23
CA GLN A 87 -3.57 4.39 -12.09
C GLN A 87 -2.57 3.53 -11.32
N MET A 88 -2.45 3.77 -10.02
CA MET A 88 -1.55 3.00 -9.16
C MET A 88 -2.09 2.85 -7.74
N HIS A 89 -1.57 1.88 -7.00
CA HIS A 89 -1.85 1.76 -5.58
C HIS A 89 -0.79 2.49 -4.74
N SER A 90 -1.16 2.93 -3.54
CA SER A 90 -0.23 3.56 -2.59
C SER A 90 0.93 2.65 -2.18
N HIS A 91 0.81 1.34 -2.43
CA HIS A 91 1.89 0.36 -2.24
C HIS A 91 3.08 0.62 -3.18
N ASP A 92 2.84 1.19 -4.35
CA ASP A 92 3.86 1.45 -5.37
C ASP A 92 4.39 2.89 -5.31
N TYR A 93 3.77 3.76 -4.49
CA TYR A 93 4.23 5.14 -4.29
C TYR A 93 5.62 5.15 -3.62
N ARG A 94 6.53 5.97 -4.14
CA ARG A 94 7.90 6.09 -3.60
C ARG A 94 8.33 7.53 -3.38
N VAL A 95 8.08 8.41 -4.34
CA VAL A 95 8.50 9.82 -4.34
C VAL A 95 7.45 10.67 -5.06
N PRO A 96 7.36 11.99 -4.75
CA PRO A 96 6.35 12.86 -5.33
C PRO A 96 6.70 13.38 -6.74
N ASP A 97 7.99 13.41 -7.12
CA ASP A 97 8.47 14.03 -8.36
C ASP A 97 7.75 13.61 -9.67
N PRO A 98 7.35 12.33 -9.87
CA PRO A 98 6.59 11.93 -11.05
C PRO A 98 5.23 12.61 -11.22
N PHE A 99 4.69 13.21 -10.15
CA PHE A 99 3.38 13.88 -10.11
C PHE A 99 3.47 15.40 -10.26
N ARG A 100 4.65 15.92 -10.59
CA ARG A 100 4.86 17.36 -10.76
C ARG A 100 3.93 17.94 -11.82
N ASP A 101 3.33 19.09 -11.50
CA ASP A 101 2.40 19.84 -12.37
C ASP A 101 1.15 19.07 -12.84
N GLN A 102 0.82 17.94 -12.21
CA GLN A 102 -0.37 17.11 -12.53
C GLN A 102 -1.58 17.43 -11.66
N ASN A 103 -2.77 17.11 -12.15
CA ASN A 103 -3.97 16.93 -11.35
C ASN A 103 -4.02 15.49 -10.82
N VAL A 104 -3.88 15.33 -9.51
CA VAL A 104 -3.75 14.01 -8.88
C VAL A 104 -4.93 13.73 -7.97
N LEU A 105 -5.58 12.58 -8.16
CA LEU A 105 -6.66 12.08 -7.29
C LEU A 105 -6.12 10.99 -6.38
N LEU A 106 -6.33 11.16 -5.07
CA LEU A 106 -6.10 10.12 -4.08
C LEU A 106 -7.45 9.56 -3.65
N VAL A 107 -7.54 8.23 -3.55
CA VAL A 107 -8.77 7.53 -3.18
C VAL A 107 -8.57 6.84 -1.83
N GLY A 108 -9.26 7.32 -0.80
CA GLY A 108 -9.21 6.77 0.56
C GLY A 108 -8.51 7.68 1.57
N PHE A 109 -9.21 7.96 2.67
CA PHE A 109 -8.77 8.80 3.78
C PHE A 109 -8.00 8.01 4.87
N GLY A 110 -7.24 6.99 4.48
CA GLY A 110 -6.38 6.27 5.41
C GLY A 110 -5.07 7.02 5.69
N PRO A 111 -4.22 6.54 6.62
CA PRO A 111 -2.91 7.14 6.87
C PRO A 111 -2.07 7.36 5.61
N SER A 112 -2.03 6.38 4.71
CA SER A 112 -1.33 6.51 3.42
C SER A 112 -1.93 7.61 2.53
N GLY A 113 -3.25 7.75 2.48
CA GLY A 113 -3.89 8.79 1.67
C GLY A 113 -3.56 10.18 2.19
N VAL A 114 -3.57 10.37 3.51
CA VAL A 114 -3.26 11.63 4.17
C VAL A 114 -1.78 12.01 3.97
N ASP A 115 -0.85 11.08 4.22
CA ASP A 115 0.58 11.36 4.09
C ASP A 115 1.00 11.61 2.63
N ILE A 116 0.50 10.81 1.68
CA ILE A 116 0.81 10.98 0.25
C ILE A 116 0.18 12.27 -0.28
N ALA A 117 -1.02 12.67 0.18
CA ALA A 117 -1.63 13.94 -0.22
C ALA A 117 -0.71 15.11 0.10
N MET A 118 -0.23 15.18 1.34
CA MET A 118 0.67 16.24 1.81
C MET A 118 2.04 16.19 1.14
N ASP A 119 2.51 15.02 0.71
CA ASP A 119 3.79 14.89 0.03
C ASP A 119 3.72 15.35 -1.44
N ILE A 120 2.68 14.95 -2.16
CA ILE A 120 2.44 15.30 -3.56
C ILE A 120 2.02 16.78 -3.70
N GLU A 121 1.31 17.34 -2.73
CA GLU A 121 0.90 18.75 -2.72
C GLU A 121 2.05 19.72 -2.98
N LYS A 122 3.27 19.37 -2.58
CA LYS A 122 4.47 20.20 -2.76
C LYS A 122 4.91 20.36 -4.22
N VAL A 123 4.43 19.49 -5.13
CA VAL A 123 4.89 19.43 -6.52
C VAL A 123 3.77 19.38 -7.55
N ALA A 124 2.61 18.84 -7.20
CA ALA A 124 1.47 18.72 -8.11
C ALA A 124 0.81 20.07 -8.39
N LYS A 125 0.10 20.16 -9.51
CA LYS A 125 -0.70 21.33 -9.84
C LYS A 125 -1.93 21.44 -8.95
N ASN A 126 -2.63 20.32 -8.77
CA ASN A 126 -3.79 20.21 -7.87
C ASN A 126 -3.84 18.81 -7.26
N VAL A 127 -4.18 18.71 -5.98
CA VAL A 127 -4.36 17.45 -5.28
C VAL A 127 -5.80 17.32 -4.79
N PHE A 128 -6.42 16.18 -5.07
CA PHE A 128 -7.77 15.86 -4.67
C PHE A 128 -7.79 14.60 -3.80
N LEU A 129 -8.66 14.56 -2.81
CA LEU A 129 -8.81 13.41 -1.92
C LEU A 129 -10.27 12.97 -1.88
N SER A 130 -10.57 11.83 -2.49
CA SER A 130 -11.90 11.21 -2.50
C SER A 130 -12.07 10.22 -1.34
N HIS A 131 -13.19 10.32 -0.61
CA HIS A 131 -13.52 9.40 0.47
C HIS A 131 -15.02 9.31 0.80
N HIS A 132 -15.41 8.21 1.43
CA HIS A 132 -16.79 7.90 1.84
C HIS A 132 -17.23 8.52 3.18
N ILE A 133 -16.33 9.22 3.89
CA ILE A 133 -16.66 9.83 5.19
C ILE A 133 -17.63 11.00 4.98
N SER A 134 -18.88 10.81 5.39
CA SER A 134 -20.01 11.74 5.17
C SER A 134 -20.15 12.82 6.25
N VAL A 135 -19.26 12.88 7.23
CA VAL A 135 -19.29 13.90 8.28
C VAL A 135 -18.42 15.05 7.84
N ALA A 136 -18.94 16.28 7.92
CA ALA A 136 -18.21 17.53 7.64
C ALA A 136 -16.91 17.62 8.46
N PHE A 137 -15.84 17.00 7.95
CA PHE A 137 -14.53 17.00 8.57
C PHE A 137 -13.86 18.32 8.21
N LYS A 138 -13.88 19.25 9.16
CA LYS A 138 -13.25 20.57 9.07
C LYS A 138 -11.71 20.53 9.14
N HIS A 139 -11.10 19.34 9.20
CA HIS A 139 -9.65 19.24 9.23
C HIS A 139 -9.13 19.45 7.82
N GLN A 140 -8.48 20.59 7.62
CA GLN A 140 -7.69 20.83 6.41
C GLN A 140 -6.58 19.78 6.36
N ILE A 141 -6.49 19.11 5.21
CA ILE A 141 -5.33 18.29 4.85
C ILE A 141 -4.54 19.13 3.89
N GLY A 142 -3.28 19.41 4.22
CA GLY A 142 -2.51 20.36 3.44
C GLY A 142 -3.13 21.75 3.41
N ASP A 143 -2.53 22.62 2.63
CA ASP A 143 -2.99 24.00 2.45
C ASP A 143 -3.99 24.13 1.29
N SER A 144 -3.98 23.17 0.35
CA SER A 144 -4.63 23.24 -0.96
C SER A 144 -5.29 21.95 -1.43
N VAL A 145 -5.32 20.89 -0.60
CA VAL A 145 -5.97 19.62 -0.98
C VAL A 145 -7.49 19.78 -1.02
N VAL A 146 -8.07 19.46 -2.18
CA VAL A 146 -9.52 19.53 -2.40
C VAL A 146 -10.17 18.19 -2.07
N GLN A 147 -11.05 18.16 -1.08
CA GLN A 147 -11.81 16.95 -0.75
C GLN A 147 -12.96 16.73 -1.74
N LYS A 148 -13.21 15.47 -2.08
CA LYS A 148 -14.28 15.03 -2.99
C LYS A 148 -15.06 13.86 -2.37
N PRO A 149 -16.36 13.70 -2.68
CA PRO A 149 -17.08 12.50 -2.29
C PRO A 149 -16.55 11.28 -3.06
N ASP A 150 -17.15 10.11 -2.83
CA ASP A 150 -16.78 8.90 -3.55
C ASP A 150 -16.88 9.05 -5.06
N ILE A 151 -16.08 8.25 -5.75
CA ILE A 151 -16.12 8.11 -7.21
C ILE A 151 -17.41 7.42 -7.62
N LYS A 152 -18.08 7.98 -8.63
CA LYS A 152 -19.22 7.37 -9.32
C LYS A 152 -18.75 6.52 -10.50
N ARG A 153 -17.87 7.08 -11.35
CA ARG A 153 -17.27 6.39 -12.51
C ARG A 153 -16.06 7.16 -13.06
N LEU A 154 -15.22 6.46 -13.81
CA LEU A 154 -14.08 7.01 -14.55
C LEU A 154 -14.47 7.24 -16.01
N LEU A 155 -14.01 8.35 -16.56
CA LEU A 155 -14.03 8.65 -18.00
C LEU A 155 -12.62 8.53 -18.55
N GLN A 156 -12.43 8.90 -19.81
CA GLN A 156 -11.14 8.77 -20.49
C GLN A 156 -10.03 9.65 -19.89
N ASP A 157 -10.39 10.83 -19.41
CA ASP A 157 -9.48 11.88 -18.93
C ASP A 157 -9.94 12.54 -17.63
N SER A 158 -11.05 12.06 -17.05
CA SER A 158 -11.73 12.70 -15.94
C SER A 158 -12.45 11.70 -15.05
N VAL A 159 -12.77 12.13 -13.83
CA VAL A 159 -13.50 11.33 -12.83
C VAL A 159 -14.80 12.05 -12.50
N VAL A 160 -15.90 11.30 -12.47
CA VAL A 160 -17.21 11.76 -12.02
C VAL A 160 -17.43 11.28 -10.59
N PHE A 161 -17.81 12.18 -9.70
CA PHE A 161 -18.05 11.89 -8.28
C PHE A 161 -19.55 11.69 -8.00
N GLN A 162 -19.89 11.19 -6.81
CA GLN A 162 -21.28 10.93 -6.42
C GLN A 162 -22.15 12.19 -6.32
N ASP A 163 -21.54 13.38 -6.19
CA ASP A 163 -22.23 14.67 -6.23
C ASP A 163 -22.43 15.22 -7.66
N ASP A 164 -22.21 14.38 -8.68
CA ASP A 164 -22.25 14.69 -10.10
C ASP A 164 -21.24 15.75 -10.57
N THR A 165 -20.32 16.19 -9.70
CA THR A 165 -19.18 16.99 -10.14
C THR A 165 -18.19 16.13 -10.91
N SER A 166 -17.48 16.75 -11.86
CA SER A 166 -16.42 16.08 -12.64
C SER A 166 -15.16 16.93 -12.67
N HIS A 167 -14.01 16.28 -12.72
CA HIS A 167 -12.72 16.97 -12.85
C HIS A 167 -11.74 16.13 -13.69
N PRO A 168 -10.90 16.74 -14.55
CA PRO A 168 -9.85 16.03 -15.28
C PRO A 168 -8.72 15.59 -14.33
N PHE A 169 -8.16 14.41 -14.57
CA PHE A 169 -7.07 13.87 -13.78
C PHE A 169 -5.99 13.25 -14.66
N ASP A 170 -4.74 13.49 -14.30
CA ASP A 170 -3.58 12.86 -14.95
C ASP A 170 -3.20 11.56 -14.24
N SER A 171 -3.42 11.51 -12.92
CA SER A 171 -3.06 10.37 -12.07
C SER A 171 -4.11 10.08 -11.01
N ILE A 172 -4.34 8.79 -10.73
CA ILE A 172 -5.16 8.26 -9.64
C ILE A 172 -4.29 7.34 -8.77
N ILE A 173 -4.24 7.63 -7.47
CA ILE A 173 -3.54 6.84 -6.46
C ILE A 173 -4.56 6.22 -5.50
N TYR A 174 -4.71 4.91 -5.56
CA TYR A 174 -5.57 4.14 -4.68
C TYR A 174 -4.90 3.94 -3.32
N CYS A 175 -5.43 4.61 -2.29
CA CYS A 175 -5.03 4.54 -0.90
C CYS A 175 -6.04 3.69 -0.08
N THR A 176 -6.56 2.64 -0.70
CA THR A 176 -7.73 1.83 -0.29
C THR A 176 -7.38 0.62 0.57
N GLY A 177 -6.26 0.71 1.30
CA GLY A 177 -5.78 -0.34 2.20
C GLY A 177 -5.15 -1.52 1.45
N LYS A 178 -4.98 -2.64 2.15
CA LYS A 178 -4.38 -3.85 1.59
C LYS A 178 -5.29 -5.04 1.90
N SER A 179 -5.32 -6.03 1.01
CA SER A 179 -5.97 -7.31 1.27
C SER A 179 -4.99 -8.26 1.98
N GLN A 180 -5.53 -9.19 2.76
CA GLN A 180 -4.73 -10.21 3.45
C GLN A 180 -4.51 -11.38 2.49
N LEU A 181 -3.27 -11.84 2.34
CA LEU A 181 -3.01 -13.19 1.85
C LEU A 181 -3.55 -14.16 2.89
N ALA A 182 -4.71 -14.76 2.62
CA ALA A 182 -5.21 -15.85 3.42
C ALA A 182 -4.30 -17.06 3.20
N PHE A 183 -3.37 -17.31 4.13
CA PHE A 183 -2.86 -18.67 4.28
C PHE A 183 -4.02 -19.51 4.79
N HIS A 184 -4.51 -20.43 3.97
CA HIS A 184 -5.34 -21.53 4.46
C HIS A 184 -4.41 -22.47 5.23
N LEU A 185 -4.35 -22.28 6.55
CA LEU A 185 -3.67 -23.20 7.48
C LEU A 185 -4.56 -24.43 7.73
#